data_AF-A0A6C0EFF9-F1
#
_entry.id   AF-A0A6C0EFF9-F1
#
_cell.length_a   1.000
_cell.length_b   1.000
_cell.length_c   1.000
_cell.angle_alpha   90.00
_cell.angle_beta   90.00
_cell.angle_gamma   90.00
#
_symmetry.space_group_name_H-M   'P 1'
#
loop_
_entity.id
_entity.type
_entity.pdbx_description
1 polymer ?
#
loop_
_entity_poly.entity_id
_entity_poly.type
_entity_poly.pdbx_seq_one_letter_code
_entity_poly.pdbx_strand_id
1 'polypeptide(L)'
;MEIDNQKHLDRFNKNPPHPSYIAGFIDGDGCIFIRKITDGYQSGFTITQCRTNILQVMRYHFGGSITSSSNRNDKTINMMNDDDYYHKYNVRNQYNLLIRNNEYQILMDYLRESFIIKEHQYQCLYEFNKLANLKNKNEEKDILHIKCSEYNNIKYNFDASNISRLNIEYISGLFDAEGCFFIYNDLHDWNITISQKNHPLLLNEIQKFLGFGKISKHKYEIYKKSHCLKFIQLVKNHLIVKYNQCEAFEVFLTTNDDTVKKDMYKICNEEKHKIEVFNDLNKNETGKEGYLETLKMRNIKAQFCREILNKQLYKEKSEKMKGDGNHNYGKSFSKETKKKMSCSIRDKKGGISDEMIVKVRELIEKGYKNIEIQELLSLLRHTVTRIKNGDLVCRNEEKDNNKKLSREEVNLSKRKIHVDEIIFVLEKYIEKWKPTQILDCLIEERNKNNIPINVTIDIIKNIKRSLQNNKTIIYESETSKNIYEYYLSLLEKYKNM
;
A
#
# COMPACT_ATOMS: atom_id res chain seq x y z
N MET A 1 7.75 26.46 -16.94
CA MET A 1 7.27 26.07 -15.60
C MET A 1 6.46 24.79 -15.67
N GLU A 2 5.42 24.67 -16.50
CA GLU A 2 4.68 23.39 -16.61
C GLU A 2 5.55 22.22 -17.10
N ILE A 3 6.38 22.40 -18.14
CA ILE A 3 7.32 21.38 -18.62
C ILE A 3 8.32 20.96 -17.52
N ASP A 4 8.75 21.93 -16.71
CA ASP A 4 9.68 21.71 -15.60
C ASP A 4 9.02 20.90 -14.47
N ASN A 5 7.79 21.28 -14.09
CA ASN A 5 6.97 20.54 -13.13
C ASN A 5 6.76 19.09 -13.61
N GLN A 6 6.39 18.90 -14.89
CA GLN A 6 6.19 17.56 -15.45
C GLN A 6 7.48 16.73 -15.46
N LYS A 7 8.61 17.31 -15.87
CA LYS A 7 9.91 16.62 -15.87
C LYS A 7 10.29 16.14 -14.47
N HIS A 8 10.08 16.96 -13.45
CA HIS A 8 10.34 16.57 -12.07
C HIS A 8 9.34 15.55 -11.55
N LEU A 9 8.05 15.66 -11.90
CA LEU A 9 7.06 14.65 -11.56
C LEU A 9 7.41 13.30 -12.18
N ASP A 10 7.78 13.27 -13.45
CA ASP A 10 8.20 12.06 -14.17
C ASP A 10 9.48 11.45 -13.57
N ARG A 11 10.41 12.30 -13.11
CA ARG A 11 11.62 11.86 -12.43
C ARG A 11 11.32 11.10 -11.14
N PHE A 12 10.30 11.51 -10.41
CA PHE A 12 9.93 10.92 -9.12
C PHE A 12 8.67 10.06 -9.19
N ASN A 13 8.09 9.77 -10.36
CA ASN A 13 6.82 9.04 -10.45
C ASN A 13 6.89 7.60 -9.89
N LYS A 14 8.05 6.95 -10.02
CA LYS A 14 8.28 5.57 -9.55
C LYS A 14 8.71 5.51 -8.10
N ASN A 15 9.51 6.48 -7.65
CA ASN A 15 10.08 6.50 -6.31
C ASN A 15 10.00 7.92 -5.73
N PRO A 16 9.53 8.08 -4.49
CA PRO A 16 9.56 9.38 -3.81
C PRO A 16 11.00 9.88 -3.65
N PRO A 17 11.20 11.21 -3.49
CA PRO A 17 12.48 11.76 -3.08
C PRO A 17 12.97 11.13 -1.77
N HIS A 18 14.28 11.09 -1.57
CA HIS A 18 14.90 10.51 -0.37
C HIS A 18 14.27 11.10 0.92
N PRO A 19 14.00 10.31 1.97
CA PRO A 19 13.32 10.80 3.17
C PRO A 19 14.08 11.95 3.85
N SER A 20 15.41 11.90 3.88
CA SER A 20 16.23 13.02 4.41
C SER A 20 16.06 14.30 3.60
N TYR A 21 15.89 14.23 2.27
CA TYR A 21 15.61 15.41 1.45
C TYR A 21 14.26 16.04 1.83
N ILE A 22 13.22 15.23 1.95
CA ILE A 22 11.89 15.73 2.34
C ILE A 22 11.93 16.32 3.75
N ALA A 23 12.64 15.67 4.68
CA ALA A 23 12.81 16.16 6.04
C ALA A 23 13.56 17.50 6.07
N GLY A 24 14.66 17.64 5.33
CA GLY A 24 15.41 18.91 5.22
C GLY A 24 14.57 20.03 4.61
N PHE A 25 13.76 19.71 3.60
CA PHE A 25 12.83 20.66 3.00
C PHE A 25 11.73 21.09 3.97
N ILE A 26 11.14 20.14 4.71
CA ILE A 26 10.15 20.45 5.75
C ILE A 26 10.78 21.22 6.91
N ASP A 27 12.03 20.95 7.27
CA ASP A 27 12.77 21.68 8.32
C ASP A 27 12.96 23.15 7.96
N GLY A 28 13.16 23.49 6.68
CA GLY A 28 13.10 24.86 6.16
C GLY A 28 11.65 25.39 6.05
N ASP A 29 10.96 25.03 4.97
CA ASP A 29 9.69 25.66 4.53
C ASP A 29 8.42 24.96 5.05
N GLY A 30 8.55 23.82 5.70
CA GLY A 30 7.42 23.04 6.21
C GLY A 30 6.93 23.43 7.60
N CYS A 31 5.78 22.90 7.99
CA CYS A 31 5.20 23.05 9.32
C CYS A 31 4.58 21.72 9.74
N ILE A 32 4.99 21.22 10.90
CA ILE A 32 4.36 20.09 11.59
C ILE A 32 3.46 20.69 12.66
N PHE A 33 2.18 20.31 12.67
CA PHE A 33 1.22 20.95 13.56
C PHE A 33 0.23 19.97 14.20
N ILE A 34 -0.19 20.35 15.41
CA ILE A 34 -1.40 19.88 16.08
C ILE A 34 -2.16 21.15 16.47
N ARG A 35 -3.38 21.33 15.99
CA ARG A 35 -4.22 22.52 16.18
C ARG A 35 -5.54 22.12 16.81
N LYS A 36 -5.99 22.91 17.78
CA LYS A 36 -7.32 22.78 18.37
C LYS A 36 -8.35 23.44 17.46
N ILE A 37 -9.45 22.75 17.20
CA ILE A 37 -10.62 23.23 16.46
C ILE A 37 -11.86 23.09 17.34
N THR A 38 -12.98 23.70 16.95
CA THR A 38 -14.23 23.71 17.75
C THR A 38 -14.64 22.31 18.22
N ASP A 39 -14.55 21.32 17.32
CA ASP A 39 -14.99 19.94 17.58
C ASP A 39 -13.83 18.95 17.82
N GLY A 40 -12.66 19.44 18.23
CA GLY A 40 -11.53 18.58 18.59
C GLY A 40 -10.19 19.08 18.07
N TYR A 41 -9.51 18.26 17.27
CA TYR A 41 -8.14 18.53 16.84
C TYR A 41 -7.91 18.21 15.37
N GLN A 42 -7.08 19.04 14.74
CA GLN A 42 -6.55 18.83 13.41
C GLN A 42 -5.03 18.72 13.51
N SER A 43 -4.44 17.73 12.86
CA SER A 43 -2.99 17.56 12.85
C SER A 43 -2.46 17.19 11.48
N GLY A 44 -1.16 17.36 11.28
CA GLY A 44 -0.47 16.92 10.08
C GLY A 44 0.70 17.81 9.64
N PHE A 45 0.95 17.81 8.33
CA PHE A 45 2.03 18.56 7.68
C PHE A 45 1.44 19.64 6.77
N THR A 46 2.04 20.82 6.79
CA THR A 46 1.82 21.87 5.81
C THR A 46 3.14 22.26 5.17
N ILE A 47 3.17 22.46 3.86
CA ILE A 47 4.33 22.98 3.13
C ILE A 47 3.87 24.16 2.31
N THR A 48 4.51 25.31 2.48
CA THR A 48 4.21 26.54 1.72
C THR A 48 5.31 26.77 0.69
N GLN A 49 4.96 26.89 -0.59
CA GLN A 49 5.96 27.15 -1.63
C GLN A 49 5.37 27.97 -2.78
N CYS A 50 6.21 28.79 -3.41
CA CYS A 50 5.83 29.55 -4.62
C CYS A 50 5.94 28.68 -5.88
N ARG A 51 6.80 27.66 -5.86
CA ARG A 51 6.98 26.66 -6.91
C ARG A 51 6.18 25.39 -6.62
N THR A 52 5.36 24.94 -7.58
CA THR A 52 4.44 23.82 -7.31
C THR A 52 5.02 22.43 -7.55
N ASN A 53 6.15 22.29 -8.24
CA ASN A 53 6.81 21.00 -8.51
C ASN A 53 6.94 20.10 -7.28
N ILE A 54 7.56 20.57 -6.21
CA ILE A 54 7.74 19.79 -4.97
C ILE A 54 6.40 19.45 -4.31
N LEU A 55 5.43 20.36 -4.35
CA LEU A 55 4.10 20.14 -3.77
C LEU A 55 3.37 19.02 -4.53
N GLN A 56 3.48 19.01 -5.87
CA GLN A 56 2.90 17.96 -6.72
C GLN A 56 3.58 16.61 -6.48
N VAL A 57 4.92 16.56 -6.42
CA VAL A 57 5.67 15.32 -6.14
C VAL A 57 5.28 14.76 -4.76
N MET A 58 5.23 15.61 -3.74
CA MET A 58 4.80 15.23 -2.39
C MET A 58 3.35 14.72 -2.38
N ARG A 59 2.45 15.43 -3.07
CA ARG A 59 1.03 15.05 -3.16
C ARG A 59 0.84 13.70 -3.87
N TYR A 60 1.59 13.46 -4.94
CA TYR A 60 1.52 12.22 -5.70
C TYR A 60 1.84 11.00 -4.84
N HIS A 61 2.85 11.08 -3.98
CA HIS A 61 3.29 9.96 -3.14
C HIS A 61 2.57 9.86 -1.79
N PHE A 62 2.23 10.99 -1.19
CA PHE A 62 1.82 11.06 0.22
C PHE A 62 0.40 11.56 0.43
N GLY A 63 -0.32 11.92 -0.63
CA GLY A 63 -1.68 12.43 -0.56
C GLY A 63 -1.75 13.90 -0.16
N GLY A 64 -2.86 14.32 0.45
CA GLY A 64 -3.11 15.72 0.80
C GLY A 64 -3.72 16.56 -0.31
N SER A 65 -3.91 17.83 -0.02
CA SER A 65 -4.52 18.81 -0.93
C SER A 65 -3.61 20.01 -1.10
N ILE A 66 -3.41 20.46 -2.33
CA ILE A 66 -2.76 21.75 -2.63
C ILE A 66 -3.85 22.81 -2.67
N THR A 67 -3.73 23.80 -1.80
CA THR A 67 -4.63 24.96 -1.73
C THR A 67 -3.84 26.25 -1.97
N SER A 68 -4.56 27.30 -2.31
CA SER A 68 -4.04 28.66 -2.42
C SER A 68 -4.82 29.53 -1.44
N SER A 69 -4.21 30.62 -0.96
CA SER A 69 -4.98 31.67 -0.27
C SER A 69 -5.41 32.72 -1.29
N SER A 70 -6.71 32.97 -1.45
CA SER A 70 -7.26 33.98 -2.36
C SER A 70 -6.55 35.33 -2.21
N ASN A 71 -6.41 35.82 -0.98
CA ASN A 71 -5.75 37.11 -0.69
C ASN A 71 -4.25 37.21 -1.08
N ARG A 72 -3.59 36.11 -1.47
CA ARG A 72 -2.16 36.10 -1.87
C ARG A 72 -1.94 35.66 -3.32
N ASN A 73 -2.98 35.26 -4.05
CA ASN A 73 -2.83 34.56 -5.34
C ASN A 73 -3.57 35.19 -6.53
N ASP A 74 -4.04 36.43 -6.40
CA ASP A 74 -4.75 37.14 -7.48
C ASP A 74 -3.80 37.80 -8.51
N LYS A 75 -2.51 37.45 -8.48
CA LYS A 75 -1.50 38.10 -9.34
C LYS A 75 -1.25 37.29 -10.60
N THR A 76 -1.43 37.94 -11.74
CA THR A 76 -1.22 37.37 -13.09
C THR A 76 -0.10 38.06 -13.86
N ILE A 77 0.42 39.19 -13.36
CA ILE A 77 1.46 40.00 -14.02
C ILE A 77 2.62 40.23 -13.05
N ASN A 78 3.85 39.97 -13.50
CA ASN A 78 5.06 40.32 -12.76
C ASN A 78 5.16 41.85 -12.66
N MET A 79 5.17 42.41 -11.44
CA MET A 79 5.46 43.83 -11.28
C MET A 79 6.98 44.04 -11.33
N MET A 80 7.46 44.59 -12.44
CA MET A 80 8.77 45.23 -12.54
C MET A 80 8.63 46.70 -12.16
N ASN A 81 9.64 47.29 -11.53
CA ASN A 81 9.69 48.74 -11.38
C ASN A 81 10.19 49.40 -12.69
N ASP A 82 10.17 50.73 -12.74
CA ASP A 82 10.55 51.52 -13.94
C ASP A 82 12.02 51.34 -14.36
N ASP A 83 12.84 50.69 -13.53
CA ASP A 83 14.26 50.37 -13.78
C ASP A 83 14.49 48.90 -14.23
N ASP A 84 13.46 48.21 -14.72
CA ASP A 84 13.50 46.78 -15.12
C ASP A 84 13.94 45.81 -13.99
N TYR A 85 13.83 46.23 -12.73
CA TYR A 85 14.20 45.46 -11.56
C TYR A 85 13.00 44.77 -10.90
N TYR A 86 13.14 43.48 -10.58
CA TYR A 86 12.14 42.79 -9.76
C TYR A 86 12.23 43.32 -8.32
N HIS A 87 11.15 43.93 -7.83
CA HIS A 87 11.12 44.49 -6.49
C HIS A 87 11.43 43.42 -5.43
N LYS A 88 12.24 43.74 -4.42
CA LYS A 88 12.55 42.83 -3.28
C LYS A 88 11.28 42.35 -2.54
N TYR A 89 10.20 43.11 -2.66
CA TYR A 89 8.88 42.81 -2.09
C TYR A 89 7.88 42.25 -3.11
N ASN A 90 8.36 41.63 -4.21
CA ASN A 90 7.45 41.01 -5.17
C ASN A 90 6.58 39.96 -4.44
N VAL A 91 5.30 40.29 -4.28
CA VAL A 91 4.31 39.44 -3.63
C VAL A 91 4.01 38.31 -4.61
N ARG A 92 4.61 37.15 -4.36
CA ARG A 92 4.45 35.96 -5.21
C ARG A 92 3.18 35.20 -4.83
N ASN A 93 2.66 34.47 -5.80
CA ASN A 93 1.68 33.42 -5.52
C ASN A 93 2.31 32.38 -4.59
N GLN A 94 1.57 31.98 -3.57
CA GLN A 94 1.96 30.99 -2.57
C GLN A 94 0.92 29.88 -2.52
N TYR A 95 1.42 28.65 -2.64
CA TYR A 95 0.63 27.43 -2.61
C TYR A 95 0.97 26.62 -1.36
N ASN A 96 -0.04 25.96 -0.81
CA ASN A 96 0.06 25.21 0.44
C ASN A 96 -0.33 23.75 0.18
N LEU A 97 0.60 22.82 0.34
CA LEU A 97 0.26 21.41 0.45
C LEU A 97 -0.11 21.10 1.90
N LEU A 98 -1.26 20.47 2.10
CA LEU A 98 -1.78 20.10 3.42
C LEU A 98 -2.12 18.61 3.47
N ILE A 99 -1.44 17.87 4.35
CA ILE A 99 -1.63 16.42 4.53
C ILE A 99 -2.12 16.19 5.97
N ARG A 100 -3.36 15.71 6.13
CA ARG A 100 -4.10 15.68 7.42
C ARG A 100 -4.28 14.26 7.96
N ASN A 101 -4.71 14.16 9.22
CA ASN A 101 -5.01 12.97 10.06
C ASN A 101 -4.99 11.60 9.35
N ASN A 102 -5.81 11.41 8.32
CA ASN A 102 -6.02 10.09 7.72
C ASN A 102 -4.95 9.72 6.69
N GLU A 103 -4.24 10.71 6.14
CA GLU A 103 -3.33 10.53 5.00
C GLU A 103 -1.85 10.56 5.41
N TYR A 104 -1.48 11.35 6.43
CA TYR A 104 -0.06 11.59 6.74
C TYR A 104 0.68 10.38 7.33
N GLN A 105 0.01 9.29 7.71
CA GLN A 105 0.68 8.11 8.28
C GLN A 105 1.75 7.54 7.34
N ILE A 106 1.50 7.56 6.03
CA ILE A 106 2.48 7.10 5.03
C ILE A 106 3.71 8.01 5.05
N LEU A 107 3.50 9.34 5.05
CA LEU A 107 4.59 10.30 5.13
C LEU A 107 5.35 10.17 6.45
N MET A 108 4.66 9.97 7.56
CA MET A 108 5.29 9.78 8.86
C MET A 108 6.17 8.54 8.89
N ASP A 109 5.65 7.40 8.45
CA ASP A 109 6.44 6.17 8.37
C ASP A 109 7.67 6.34 7.46
N TYR A 110 7.53 7.11 6.39
CA TYR A 110 8.60 7.39 5.44
C TYR A 110 9.70 8.29 6.01
N LEU A 111 9.34 9.31 6.80
CA LEU A 111 10.28 10.31 7.37
C LEU A 111 10.85 9.93 8.73
N ARG A 112 10.61 8.70 9.18
CA ARG A 112 11.13 8.21 10.46
C ARG A 112 12.64 8.43 10.52
N GLU A 113 13.10 9.02 11.63
CA GLU A 113 14.54 9.27 11.90
C GLU A 113 15.24 10.19 10.86
N SER A 114 14.48 10.97 10.10
CA SER A 114 15.06 11.84 9.05
C SER A 114 15.14 13.33 9.43
N PHE A 115 14.36 13.78 10.43
CA PHE A 115 14.34 15.17 10.86
C PHE A 115 15.56 15.55 11.71
N ILE A 116 15.99 16.80 11.62
CA ILE A 116 17.06 17.35 12.46
C ILE A 116 16.53 18.51 13.29
N ILE A 117 15.80 19.45 12.67
CA ILE A 117 15.25 20.64 13.34
C ILE A 117 13.90 20.33 14.00
N LYS A 118 12.96 19.73 13.26
CA LYS A 118 11.56 19.55 13.71
C LYS A 118 11.29 18.16 14.30
N GLU A 119 12.32 17.47 14.78
CA GLU A 119 12.21 16.12 15.35
C GLU A 119 11.20 16.06 16.51
N HIS A 120 11.21 17.02 17.42
CA HIS A 120 10.29 16.99 18.56
C HIS A 120 8.84 17.24 18.16
N GLN A 121 8.59 18.12 17.18
CA GLN A 121 7.26 18.29 16.61
C GLN A 121 6.80 17.01 15.91
N TYR A 122 7.70 16.35 15.18
CA TYR A 122 7.43 15.05 14.56
C TYR A 122 7.06 14.00 15.60
N GLN A 123 7.80 13.89 16.71
CA GLN A 123 7.48 12.96 17.80
C GLN A 123 6.13 13.29 18.47
N CYS A 124 5.81 14.56 18.68
CA CYS A 124 4.50 14.96 19.19
C CYS A 124 3.38 14.52 18.24
N LEU A 125 3.55 14.73 16.93
CA LEU A 125 2.60 14.28 15.92
C LEU A 125 2.49 12.75 15.88
N TYR A 126 3.59 12.03 16.07
CA TYR A 126 3.62 10.57 16.07
C TYR A 126 2.84 9.98 17.25
N GLU A 127 3.06 10.49 18.45
CA GLU A 127 2.26 10.09 19.61
C GLU A 127 0.81 10.54 19.48
N PHE A 128 0.55 11.73 18.95
CA PHE A 128 -0.80 12.23 18.74
C PHE A 128 -1.59 11.32 17.80
N ASN A 129 -0.95 10.80 16.74
CA ASN A 129 -1.63 9.95 15.78
C ASN A 129 -2.15 8.64 16.38
N LYS A 130 -1.45 8.09 17.39
CA LYS A 130 -1.91 6.89 18.12
C LYS A 130 -3.18 7.16 18.91
N LEU A 131 -3.37 8.40 19.35
CA LEU A 131 -4.49 8.82 20.18
C LEU A 131 -5.65 9.42 19.38
N ALA A 132 -5.42 9.86 18.14
CA ALA A 132 -6.36 10.67 17.35
C ALA A 132 -7.79 10.10 17.35
N ASN A 133 -7.92 8.79 17.12
CA ASN A 133 -9.22 8.09 17.04
C ASN A 133 -9.70 7.48 18.37
N LEU A 134 -8.95 7.63 19.46
CA LEU A 134 -9.35 7.11 20.77
C LEU A 134 -10.28 8.10 21.48
N LYS A 135 -11.37 7.56 22.05
CA LYS A 135 -12.30 8.29 22.92
C LYS A 135 -11.67 8.49 24.31
N ASN A 136 -12.08 9.54 25.02
CA ASN A 136 -11.67 9.85 26.40
C ASN A 136 -10.15 10.07 26.59
N LYS A 137 -9.45 10.53 25.53
CA LYS A 137 -8.01 10.86 25.56
C LYS A 137 -7.75 12.35 25.37
N ASN A 138 -8.69 13.21 25.76
CA ASN A 138 -8.64 14.64 25.47
C ASN A 138 -7.51 15.36 26.21
N GLU A 139 -7.22 14.97 27.45
CA GLU A 139 -6.10 15.54 28.24
C GLU A 139 -4.75 15.23 27.59
N GLU A 140 -4.50 13.98 27.21
CA GLU A 140 -3.27 13.58 26.52
C GLU A 140 -3.11 14.30 25.17
N LYS A 141 -4.21 14.47 24.42
CA LYS A 141 -4.23 15.24 23.16
C LYS A 141 -3.89 16.72 23.39
N ASP A 142 -4.40 17.32 24.46
CA ASP A 142 -4.15 18.73 24.80
C ASP A 142 -2.68 18.94 25.21
N ILE A 143 -2.10 18.02 25.99
CA ILE A 143 -0.67 18.03 26.34
C ILE A 143 0.21 17.99 25.08
N LEU A 144 -0.10 17.11 24.13
CA LEU A 144 0.66 17.01 22.88
C LEU A 144 0.49 18.25 21.98
N HIS A 145 -0.71 18.83 21.94
CA HIS A 145 -0.97 20.08 21.25
C HIS A 145 -0.11 21.23 21.80
N ILE A 146 -0.10 21.40 23.13
CA ILE A 146 0.69 22.44 23.81
C ILE A 146 2.18 22.24 23.53
N LYS A 147 2.71 21.02 23.76
CA LYS A 147 4.12 20.69 23.49
C LYS A 147 4.52 20.97 22.05
N CYS A 148 3.72 20.52 21.08
CA CYS A 148 3.99 20.75 19.66
C CYS A 148 4.05 22.24 19.32
N SER A 149 3.21 23.07 19.96
CA SER A 149 3.20 24.52 19.76
C SER A 149 4.42 25.19 20.41
N GLU A 150 4.81 24.77 21.61
CA GLU A 150 5.97 25.30 22.33
C GLU A 150 7.27 25.09 21.56
N TYR A 151 7.45 23.92 20.92
CA TYR A 151 8.64 23.63 20.12
C TYR A 151 8.82 24.56 18.91
N ASN A 152 7.80 25.29 18.47
CA ASN A 152 7.98 26.32 17.42
C ASN A 152 8.75 27.56 17.91
N ASN A 153 8.79 27.79 19.22
CA ASN A 153 9.41 28.97 19.82
C ASN A 153 10.77 28.68 20.48
N ILE A 154 11.12 27.40 20.65
CA ILE A 154 12.35 27.00 21.32
C ILE A 154 13.51 26.95 20.31
N LYS A 155 14.60 27.68 20.62
CA LYS A 155 15.87 27.50 19.91
C LYS A 155 16.45 26.15 20.29
N TYR A 156 16.47 25.24 19.33
CA TYR A 156 16.89 23.86 19.56
C TYR A 156 18.41 23.76 19.72
N ASN A 157 18.85 23.07 20.79
CA ASN A 157 20.21 22.59 20.92
C ASN A 157 20.29 21.20 20.30
N PHE A 158 21.05 21.07 19.22
CA PHE A 158 21.26 19.80 18.55
C PHE A 158 22.00 18.84 19.47
N ASP A 159 21.44 17.65 19.69
CA ASP A 159 22.19 16.54 20.26
C ASP A 159 22.98 15.80 19.17
N ALA A 160 23.93 14.96 19.60
CA ALA A 160 24.76 14.18 18.68
C ALA A 160 23.93 13.19 17.81
N SER A 161 22.76 12.77 18.29
CA SER A 161 21.89 11.84 17.57
C SER A 161 21.20 12.53 16.39
N ASN A 162 20.76 13.78 16.55
CA ASN A 162 20.17 14.58 15.47
C ASN A 162 21.20 14.88 14.38
N ILE A 163 22.43 15.23 14.77
CA ILE A 163 23.50 15.57 13.82
C ILE A 163 23.91 14.35 12.99
N SER A 164 23.84 13.14 13.55
CA SER A 164 24.17 11.90 12.82
C SER A 164 23.30 11.65 11.58
N ARG A 165 22.14 12.31 11.48
CA ARG A 165 21.21 12.23 10.34
C ARG A 165 21.58 13.20 9.21
N LEU A 166 22.55 14.09 9.42
CA LEU A 166 23.01 15.04 8.42
C LEU A 166 23.68 14.29 7.27
N ASN A 167 23.10 14.40 6.08
CA ASN A 167 23.61 13.84 4.84
C ASN A 167 23.38 14.82 3.67
N ILE A 168 23.86 14.48 2.49
CA ILE A 168 23.77 15.37 1.33
C ILE A 168 22.32 15.57 0.87
N GLU A 169 21.49 14.55 1.00
CA GLU A 169 20.07 14.61 0.67
C GLU A 169 19.34 15.62 1.57
N TYR A 170 19.59 15.58 2.88
CA TYR A 170 19.07 16.55 3.85
C TYR A 170 19.52 17.97 3.51
N ILE A 171 20.82 18.17 3.25
CA ILE A 171 21.36 19.47 2.87
C ILE A 171 20.71 19.97 1.58
N SER A 172 20.46 19.09 0.62
CA SER A 172 19.79 19.44 -0.65
C SER A 172 18.34 19.87 -0.43
N GLY A 173 17.60 19.18 0.46
CA GLY A 173 16.25 19.55 0.83
C GLY A 173 16.18 20.89 1.55
N LEU A 174 17.07 21.08 2.53
CA LEU A 174 17.18 22.36 3.24
C LEU A 174 17.60 23.49 2.28
N PHE A 175 18.49 23.21 1.32
CA PHE A 175 18.90 24.17 0.30
C PHE A 175 17.74 24.53 -0.65
N ASP A 176 16.89 23.58 -1.03
CA ASP A 176 15.70 23.86 -1.82
C ASP A 176 14.69 24.75 -1.08
N ALA A 177 14.67 24.73 0.26
CA ALA A 177 13.87 25.65 1.07
C ALA A 177 14.58 27.01 1.27
N GLU A 178 15.75 26.99 1.90
CA GLU A 178 16.43 28.16 2.49
C GLU A 178 17.68 28.62 1.72
N GLY A 179 18.05 27.90 0.67
CA GLY A 179 19.24 28.14 -0.12
C GLY A 179 19.08 29.25 -1.16
N CYS A 180 20.20 29.77 -1.67
CA CYS A 180 20.21 30.70 -2.78
C CYS A 180 21.48 30.53 -3.61
N PHE A 181 21.30 30.41 -4.94
CA PHE A 181 22.33 30.75 -5.91
C PHE A 181 22.24 32.24 -6.21
N PHE A 182 23.36 32.95 -6.17
CA PHE A 182 23.38 34.39 -6.44
C PHE A 182 24.60 34.77 -7.27
N ILE A 183 24.35 35.52 -8.33
CA ILE A 183 25.37 36.10 -9.21
C ILE A 183 25.26 37.63 -9.06
N TYR A 184 26.38 38.31 -8.86
CA TYR A 184 26.39 39.77 -8.77
C TYR A 184 26.27 40.40 -10.16
N ASN A 185 25.86 41.68 -10.21
CA ASN A 185 25.57 42.38 -11.46
C ASN A 185 26.79 42.55 -12.36
N ASP A 186 27.99 42.51 -11.79
CA ASP A 186 29.25 42.57 -12.54
C ASP A 186 29.58 41.27 -13.28
N LEU A 187 28.82 40.18 -13.06
CA LEU A 187 29.02 38.85 -13.63
C LEU A 187 30.39 38.22 -13.30
N HIS A 188 31.10 38.79 -12.32
CA HIS A 188 32.42 38.37 -11.89
C HIS A 188 32.42 37.85 -10.45
N ASP A 189 31.45 38.28 -9.64
CA ASP A 189 31.24 37.77 -8.30
C ASP A 189 30.01 36.86 -8.23
N TRP A 190 30.08 35.87 -7.33
CA TRP A 190 28.99 34.92 -7.08
C TRP A 190 29.07 34.33 -5.68
N ASN A 191 27.94 33.83 -5.19
CA ASN A 191 27.93 32.99 -4.00
C ASN A 191 26.77 31.97 -4.02
N ILE A 192 26.96 30.91 -3.25
CA ILE A 192 25.92 29.98 -2.83
C ILE A 192 25.72 30.20 -1.34
N THR A 193 24.48 30.35 -0.90
CA THR A 193 24.17 30.58 0.52
C THR A 193 23.07 29.67 1.04
N ILE A 194 23.14 29.31 2.32
CA ILE A 194 22.04 28.73 3.10
C ILE A 194 21.83 29.62 4.31
N SER A 195 20.61 30.13 4.49
CA SER A 195 20.28 30.96 5.64
C SER A 195 19.50 30.17 6.68
N GLN A 196 19.80 30.36 7.97
CA GLN A 196 19.01 29.74 9.03
C GLN A 196 19.06 30.60 10.31
N LYS A 197 17.97 31.35 10.54
CA LYS A 197 17.89 32.32 11.64
C LYS A 197 17.66 31.65 12.99
N ASN A 198 16.78 30.67 13.03
CA ASN A 198 16.32 30.06 14.28
C ASN A 198 17.29 28.98 14.78
N HIS A 199 17.98 28.33 13.85
CA HIS A 199 18.91 27.24 14.15
C HIS A 199 20.29 27.43 13.49
N PRO A 200 21.01 28.53 13.78
CA PRO A 200 22.28 28.85 13.12
C PRO A 200 23.38 27.82 13.40
N LEU A 201 23.29 27.05 14.49
CA LEU A 201 24.26 25.99 14.81
C LEU A 201 24.30 24.89 13.74
N LEU A 202 23.18 24.60 13.07
CA LEU A 202 23.12 23.62 11.98
C LEU A 202 24.07 24.00 10.84
N LEU A 203 24.23 25.30 10.58
CA LEU A 203 25.10 25.79 9.52
C LEU A 203 26.56 25.42 9.81
N ASN A 204 26.99 25.47 11.07
CA ASN A 204 28.34 25.03 11.46
C ASN A 204 28.54 23.54 11.18
N GLU A 205 27.54 22.71 11.48
CA GLU A 205 27.61 21.27 11.21
C GLU A 205 27.62 20.97 9.71
N ILE A 206 26.86 21.72 8.89
CA ILE A 206 26.92 21.65 7.42
C ILE A 206 28.33 22.03 6.92
N GLN A 207 28.91 23.11 7.44
CA GLN A 207 30.27 23.50 7.07
C GLN A 207 31.30 22.41 7.41
N LYS A 208 31.21 21.83 8.62
CA LYS A 208 32.08 20.72 9.04
C LYS A 208 31.91 19.50 8.14
N PHE A 209 30.66 19.13 7.83
CA PHE A 209 30.33 18.00 6.96
C PHE A 209 30.88 18.17 5.55
N LEU A 210 30.70 19.35 4.95
CA LEU A 210 31.18 19.63 3.60
C LEU A 210 32.70 19.85 3.54
N GLY A 211 33.30 20.32 4.64
CA GLY A 211 34.73 20.64 4.74
C GLY A 211 35.14 21.93 4.02
N PHE A 212 34.18 22.75 3.60
CA PHE A 212 34.41 24.02 2.92
C PHE A 212 33.29 25.02 3.15
N GLY A 213 33.51 26.26 2.69
CA GLY A 213 32.60 27.38 2.88
C GLY A 213 32.90 28.15 4.17
N LYS A 214 32.19 29.25 4.35
CA LYS A 214 32.37 30.17 5.47
C LYS A 214 31.04 30.35 6.20
N ILE A 215 31.10 30.44 7.51
CA ILE A 215 29.95 30.77 8.34
C ILE A 215 29.98 32.25 8.68
N SER A 216 28.83 32.90 8.50
CA SER A 216 28.47 34.15 9.12
C SER A 216 27.25 33.93 10.02
N LYS A 217 26.90 34.90 10.87
CA LYS A 217 25.96 34.76 12.00
C LYS A 217 24.72 33.88 11.74
N HIS A 218 24.08 34.03 10.59
CA HIS A 218 22.88 33.28 10.20
C HIS A 218 22.98 32.69 8.78
N LYS A 219 24.20 32.61 8.22
CA LYS A 219 24.39 32.14 6.84
C LYS A 219 25.63 31.26 6.69
N TYR A 220 25.50 30.20 5.92
CA TYR A 220 26.59 29.46 5.34
C TYR A 220 26.81 29.94 3.90
N GLU A 221 28.05 30.25 3.53
CA GLU A 221 28.39 30.89 2.26
C GLU A 221 29.54 30.17 1.54
N ILE A 222 29.38 29.94 0.25
CA ILE A 222 30.42 29.38 -0.64
C ILE A 222 30.65 30.38 -1.78
N TYR A 223 31.89 30.84 -1.93
CA TYR A 223 32.28 31.84 -2.93
C TYR A 223 33.38 31.33 -3.88
N LYS A 224 34.26 30.42 -3.43
CA LYS A 224 35.31 29.86 -4.30
C LYS A 224 34.69 29.02 -5.43
N LYS A 225 35.08 29.29 -6.69
CA LYS A 225 34.61 28.55 -7.88
C LYS A 225 34.67 27.03 -7.71
N SER A 226 35.82 26.50 -7.30
CA SER A 226 36.04 25.06 -7.11
C SER A 226 35.10 24.45 -6.06
N HIS A 227 34.85 25.16 -4.97
CA HIS A 227 33.92 24.70 -3.93
C HIS A 227 32.46 24.79 -4.38
N CYS A 228 32.10 25.82 -5.16
CA CYS A 228 30.77 25.93 -5.74
C CYS A 228 30.48 24.76 -6.68
N LEU A 229 31.39 24.43 -7.59
CA LEU A 229 31.26 23.28 -8.49
C LEU A 229 31.19 21.96 -7.71
N LYS A 230 32.02 21.80 -6.67
CA LYS A 230 31.95 20.63 -5.78
C LYS A 230 30.59 20.52 -5.08
N PHE A 231 30.03 21.63 -4.59
CA PHE A 231 28.72 21.65 -3.97
C PHE A 231 27.62 21.26 -4.96
N ILE A 232 27.63 21.86 -6.16
CA ILE A 232 26.70 21.56 -7.25
C ILE A 232 26.72 20.07 -7.56
N GLN A 233 27.91 19.48 -7.76
CA GLN A 233 28.07 18.06 -8.05
C GLN A 233 27.39 17.17 -6.99
N LEU A 234 27.44 17.58 -5.73
CA LEU A 234 26.86 16.84 -4.61
C LEU A 234 25.33 16.98 -4.54
N VAL A 235 24.77 18.17 -4.77
CA VAL A 235 23.33 18.44 -4.51
C VAL A 235 22.45 18.36 -5.75
N LYS A 236 22.98 18.61 -6.95
CA LYS A 236 22.22 18.80 -8.19
C LYS A 236 21.21 17.67 -8.47
N ASN A 237 21.64 16.43 -8.24
CA ASN A 237 20.77 15.27 -8.44
C ASN A 237 19.65 15.13 -7.40
N HIS A 238 19.67 15.88 -6.32
CA HIS A 238 18.63 15.84 -5.30
C HIS A 238 17.67 17.03 -5.39
N LEU A 239 18.09 18.14 -6.02
CA LEU A 239 17.28 19.35 -6.13
C LEU A 239 16.04 19.14 -7.02
N ILE A 240 14.96 19.79 -6.61
CA ILE A 240 13.67 19.86 -7.27
C ILE A 240 13.30 21.32 -7.50
N VAL A 241 13.26 22.13 -6.44
CA VAL A 241 12.79 23.53 -6.53
C VAL A 241 13.81 24.40 -7.27
N LYS A 242 15.10 24.25 -6.96
CA LYS A 242 16.18 25.10 -7.48
C LYS A 242 17.03 24.40 -8.54
N TYR A 243 16.53 23.33 -9.16
CA TYR A 243 17.28 22.53 -10.14
C TYR A 243 17.75 23.36 -11.34
N ASN A 244 16.86 24.15 -11.96
CA ASN A 244 17.21 24.98 -13.12
C ASN A 244 18.21 26.10 -12.76
N GLN A 245 18.09 26.66 -11.55
CA GLN A 245 19.06 27.63 -11.05
C GLN A 245 20.43 26.98 -10.83
N CYS A 246 20.46 25.73 -10.36
CA CYS A 246 21.69 24.97 -10.19
C CYS A 246 22.39 24.69 -11.52
N GLU A 247 21.65 24.24 -12.55
CA GLU A 247 22.16 24.06 -13.91
C GLU A 247 22.71 25.37 -14.48
N ALA A 248 21.95 26.46 -14.37
CA ALA A 248 22.37 27.76 -14.88
C ALA A 248 23.63 28.28 -14.17
N PHE A 249 23.69 28.10 -12.84
CA PHE A 249 24.86 28.51 -12.05
C PHE A 249 26.11 27.69 -12.40
N GLU A 250 25.96 26.40 -12.69
CA GLU A 250 27.07 25.55 -13.17
C GLU A 250 27.60 26.01 -14.53
N VAL A 251 26.70 26.29 -15.48
CA VAL A 251 27.06 26.82 -16.80
C VAL A 251 27.74 28.18 -16.66
N PHE A 252 27.21 29.07 -15.81
CA PHE A 252 27.80 30.38 -15.53
C PHE A 252 29.25 30.27 -15.03
N LEU A 253 29.52 29.33 -14.11
CA LEU A 253 30.86 29.13 -13.58
C LEU A 253 31.82 28.53 -14.62
N THR A 254 31.33 27.73 -15.58
CA THR A 254 32.18 26.97 -16.51
C THR A 254 32.45 27.70 -17.82
N THR A 255 31.55 28.60 -18.23
CA THR A 255 31.69 29.36 -19.49
C THR A 255 32.59 30.60 -19.35
N ASN A 256 33.21 30.97 -20.47
CA ASN A 256 33.89 32.26 -20.64
C ASN A 256 33.09 33.24 -21.51
N ASP A 257 31.94 32.83 -22.06
CA ASP A 257 31.10 33.67 -22.90
C ASP A 257 30.20 34.59 -22.04
N ASP A 258 30.40 35.90 -22.14
CA ASP A 258 29.65 36.91 -21.39
C ASP A 258 28.16 36.96 -21.77
N THR A 259 27.82 36.59 -22.99
CA THR A 259 26.42 36.48 -23.44
C THR A 259 25.73 35.36 -22.69
N VAL A 260 26.37 34.18 -22.62
CA VAL A 260 25.87 33.04 -21.86
C VAL A 260 25.79 33.38 -20.37
N LYS A 261 26.79 34.08 -19.82
CA LYS A 261 26.76 34.51 -18.41
C LYS A 261 25.58 35.42 -18.09
N LYS A 262 25.25 36.37 -18.99
CA LYS A 262 24.07 37.24 -18.83
C LYS A 262 22.78 36.42 -18.81
N ASP A 263 22.66 35.42 -19.67
CA ASP A 263 21.48 34.54 -19.68
C ASP A 263 21.37 33.72 -18.40
N MET A 264 22.48 33.16 -17.90
CA MET A 264 22.50 32.39 -16.66
C MET A 264 22.24 33.25 -15.42
N TYR A 265 22.72 34.50 -15.42
CA TYR A 265 22.39 35.51 -14.40
C TYR A 265 20.88 35.70 -14.29
N LYS A 266 20.19 35.88 -15.43
CA LYS A 266 18.73 36.02 -15.46
C LYS A 266 18.04 34.80 -14.86
N ILE A 267 18.47 33.59 -15.20
CA ILE A 267 17.87 32.36 -14.64
C ILE A 267 18.08 32.30 -13.12
N CYS A 268 19.31 32.46 -12.64
CA CYS A 268 19.63 32.36 -11.21
C CYS A 268 18.90 33.41 -10.36
N ASN A 269 18.87 34.66 -10.84
CA ASN A 269 18.37 35.79 -10.06
C ASN A 269 16.91 36.13 -10.31
N GLU A 270 16.38 35.97 -11.52
CA GLU A 270 15.01 36.40 -11.86
C GLU A 270 13.99 35.27 -11.77
N GLU A 271 14.36 34.01 -12.06
CA GLU A 271 13.37 32.91 -12.06
C GLU A 271 12.68 32.76 -10.71
N LYS A 272 13.41 32.96 -9.61
CA LYS A 272 12.86 32.94 -8.24
C LYS A 272 11.78 34.00 -7.98
N HIS A 273 11.70 35.03 -8.82
CA HIS A 273 10.74 36.13 -8.74
C HIS A 273 9.57 36.00 -9.72
N LYS A 274 9.63 35.07 -10.68
CA LYS A 274 8.54 34.85 -11.63
C LYS A 274 7.33 34.27 -10.92
N ILE A 275 6.16 34.83 -11.21
CA ILE A 275 4.88 34.32 -10.72
C ILE A 275 4.55 33.02 -11.45
N GLU A 276 4.34 31.95 -10.69
CA GLU A 276 3.74 30.71 -11.19
C GLU A 276 2.22 30.80 -11.05
N VAL A 277 1.50 30.44 -12.13
CA VAL A 277 0.04 30.28 -12.11
C VAL A 277 -0.24 28.79 -12.16
N PHE A 278 -0.73 28.24 -11.05
CA PHE A 278 -1.09 26.84 -10.92
C PHE A 278 -2.62 26.68 -10.94
N ASN A 279 -3.14 26.04 -12.00
CA ASN A 279 -4.57 25.91 -12.25
C ASN A 279 -5.20 24.64 -11.67
N ASP A 280 -4.38 23.66 -11.24
CA ASP A 280 -4.84 22.34 -10.77
C ASP A 280 -5.23 22.32 -9.28
N LEU A 281 -5.74 23.45 -8.78
CA LEU A 281 -6.21 23.60 -7.41
C LEU A 281 -7.44 22.69 -7.18
N ASN A 282 -7.50 22.06 -6.01
CA ASN A 282 -8.68 21.33 -5.51
C ASN A 282 -9.10 20.06 -6.28
N LYS A 283 -8.32 19.53 -7.23
CA LYS A 283 -8.55 18.18 -7.74
C LYS A 283 -8.17 17.18 -6.67
N ASN A 284 -9.11 16.61 -5.91
CA ASN A 284 -8.76 15.74 -4.78
C ASN A 284 -8.33 14.32 -5.19
N GLU A 285 -8.74 13.85 -6.37
CA GLU A 285 -8.51 12.47 -6.81
C GLU A 285 -7.40 12.33 -7.87
N THR A 286 -7.33 13.21 -8.88
CA THR A 286 -6.32 13.15 -9.94
C THR A 286 -4.97 13.71 -9.47
N GLY A 287 -3.86 13.01 -9.71
CA GLY A 287 -2.52 13.38 -9.22
C GLY A 287 -2.16 12.79 -7.85
N LYS A 288 -2.89 11.77 -7.38
CA LYS A 288 -2.60 10.96 -6.17
C LYS A 288 -2.40 9.47 -6.51
N GLU A 289 -2.15 9.15 -7.77
CA GLU A 289 -2.12 7.77 -8.25
C GLU A 289 -1.07 6.94 -7.49
N GLY A 290 0.13 7.51 -7.26
CA GLY A 290 1.19 6.86 -6.48
C GLY A 290 0.82 6.61 -5.01
N TYR A 291 0.09 7.55 -4.39
CA TYR A 291 -0.42 7.42 -3.03
C TYR A 291 -1.45 6.31 -2.92
N LEU A 292 -2.39 6.24 -3.87
CA LEU A 292 -3.40 5.19 -3.94
C LEU A 292 -2.77 3.81 -4.16
N GLU A 293 -1.75 3.72 -5.01
CA GLU A 293 -0.96 2.50 -5.20
C GLU A 293 -0.23 2.09 -3.91
N THR A 294 0.40 3.04 -3.23
CA THR A 294 1.09 2.81 -1.95
C THR A 294 0.13 2.28 -0.88
N LEU A 295 -1.08 2.85 -0.77
CA LEU A 295 -2.13 2.36 0.13
C LEU A 295 -2.55 0.93 -0.22
N LYS A 296 -2.76 0.63 -1.51
CA LYS A 296 -3.11 -0.71 -1.98
C LYS A 296 -2.05 -1.73 -1.60
N MET A 297 -0.77 -1.42 -1.83
CA MET A 297 0.36 -2.30 -1.48
C MET A 297 0.47 -2.51 0.03
N ARG A 298 0.27 -1.45 0.84
CA ARG A 298 0.24 -1.55 2.31
C ARG A 298 -0.86 -2.49 2.80
N ASN A 299 -2.06 -2.38 2.23
CA ASN A 299 -3.19 -3.25 2.59
C ASN A 299 -2.93 -4.71 2.23
N ILE A 300 -2.39 -4.98 1.05
CA ILE A 300 -2.01 -6.33 0.61
C ILE A 300 -0.96 -6.93 1.57
N LYS A 301 0.11 -6.17 1.89
CA LYS A 301 1.14 -6.62 2.82
C LYS A 301 0.56 -6.94 4.20
N ALA A 302 -0.33 -6.09 4.72
CA ALA A 302 -0.98 -6.33 6.00
C ALA A 302 -1.84 -7.60 6.01
N GLN A 303 -2.54 -7.90 4.90
CA GLN A 303 -3.30 -9.13 4.74
C GLN A 303 -2.37 -10.36 4.76
N PHE A 304 -1.29 -10.35 3.97
CA PHE A 304 -0.32 -11.44 3.94
C PHE A 304 0.34 -11.68 5.31
N CYS A 305 0.77 -10.63 6.00
CA CYS A 305 1.35 -10.77 7.35
C CYS A 305 0.36 -11.39 8.34
N ARG A 306 -0.92 -10.99 8.28
CA ARG A 306 -1.97 -11.56 9.12
C ARG A 306 -2.21 -13.04 8.83
N GLU A 307 -2.19 -13.42 7.56
CA GLU A 307 -2.30 -14.83 7.18
C GLU A 307 -1.13 -15.67 7.69
N ILE A 308 0.10 -15.17 7.60
CA ILE A 308 1.30 -15.84 8.12
C ILE A 308 1.18 -16.04 9.64
N LEU A 309 0.82 -14.99 10.37
CA LEU A 309 0.62 -15.05 11.83
C LEU A 309 -0.47 -16.04 12.21
N ASN A 310 -1.60 -16.04 11.50
CA ASN A 310 -2.68 -17.00 11.73
C ASN A 310 -2.19 -18.44 11.49
N LYS A 311 -1.47 -18.69 10.39
CA LYS A 311 -0.91 -20.02 10.10
C LYS A 311 0.06 -20.48 11.19
N GLN A 312 0.92 -19.59 11.69
CA GLN A 312 1.82 -19.89 12.80
C GLN A 312 1.05 -20.22 14.09
N LEU A 313 0.07 -19.40 14.46
CA LEU A 313 -0.76 -19.61 15.64
C LEU A 313 -1.55 -20.94 15.56
N TYR A 314 -2.07 -21.30 14.38
CA TYR A 314 -2.72 -22.60 14.18
C TYR A 314 -1.73 -23.77 14.22
N LYS A 315 -0.51 -23.58 13.72
CA LYS A 315 0.57 -24.57 13.82
C LYS A 315 0.95 -24.82 15.28
N GLU A 316 1.20 -23.77 16.06
CA GLU A 316 1.51 -23.86 17.50
C GLU A 316 0.36 -24.50 18.28
N LYS A 317 -0.89 -24.12 18.01
CA LYS A 317 -2.06 -24.79 18.60
C LYS A 317 -2.10 -26.26 18.23
N SER A 318 -1.83 -26.61 16.98
CA SER A 318 -1.79 -28.02 16.56
C SER A 318 -0.66 -28.80 17.22
N GLU A 319 0.51 -28.19 17.43
CA GLU A 319 1.67 -28.82 18.08
C GLU A 319 1.40 -29.01 19.57
N LYS A 320 0.85 -28.02 20.28
CA LYS A 320 0.41 -28.16 21.68
C LYS A 320 -0.65 -29.25 21.86
N MET A 321 -1.40 -29.56 20.81
CA MET A 321 -2.41 -30.62 20.81
C MET A 321 -1.85 -32.00 20.43
N LYS A 322 -0.59 -32.10 19.99
CA LYS A 322 0.11 -33.33 19.61
C LYS A 322 1.22 -33.63 20.62
N GLY A 323 1.23 -34.83 21.20
CA GLY A 323 2.27 -35.29 22.12
C GLY A 323 1.80 -35.42 23.57
N ASP A 324 2.63 -36.03 24.40
CA ASP A 324 2.32 -36.47 25.77
C ASP A 324 2.00 -35.32 26.74
N GLY A 325 2.28 -34.07 26.36
CA GLY A 325 1.88 -32.87 27.11
C GLY A 325 0.39 -32.52 27.00
N ASN A 326 -0.33 -33.05 26.00
CA ASN A 326 -1.78 -32.96 25.94
C ASN A 326 -2.38 -34.10 26.77
N HIS A 327 -3.15 -33.79 27.82
CA HIS A 327 -3.76 -34.76 28.73
C HIS A 327 -4.60 -35.85 28.02
N ASN A 328 -5.04 -35.57 26.79
CA ASN A 328 -5.86 -36.45 25.96
C ASN A 328 -5.08 -37.17 24.84
N TYR A 329 -3.77 -36.96 24.70
CA TYR A 329 -2.97 -37.65 23.69
C TYR A 329 -2.87 -39.15 24.01
N GLY A 330 -3.11 -40.00 23.01
CA GLY A 330 -3.10 -41.48 23.16
C GLY A 330 -4.30 -42.09 23.91
N LYS A 331 -5.15 -41.28 24.57
CA LYS A 331 -6.32 -41.79 25.30
C LYS A 331 -7.55 -41.87 24.38
N SER A 332 -8.14 -43.06 24.28
CA SER A 332 -9.50 -43.18 23.73
C SER A 332 -10.47 -42.52 24.69
N PHE A 333 -11.13 -41.43 24.27
CA PHE A 333 -12.19 -40.82 25.08
C PHE A 333 -13.27 -41.86 25.42
N SER A 334 -13.62 -41.95 26.70
CA SER A 334 -14.76 -42.76 27.13
C SER A 334 -16.04 -42.31 26.42
N LYS A 335 -17.03 -43.19 26.29
CA LYS A 335 -18.34 -42.84 25.71
C LYS A 335 -18.95 -41.61 26.40
N GLU A 336 -18.77 -41.50 27.72
CA GLU A 336 -19.26 -40.38 28.52
C GLU A 336 -18.53 -39.07 28.20
N THR A 337 -17.19 -39.08 28.07
CA THR A 337 -16.42 -37.89 27.70
C THR A 337 -16.73 -37.43 26.28
N LYS A 338 -16.92 -38.37 25.33
CA LYS A 338 -17.38 -38.06 23.97
C LYS A 338 -18.76 -37.39 24.00
N LYS A 339 -19.68 -37.89 24.84
CA LYS A 339 -21.02 -37.30 25.03
C LYS A 339 -20.93 -35.89 25.63
N LYS A 340 -20.13 -35.68 26.69
CA LYS A 340 -19.92 -34.36 27.32
C LYS A 340 -19.31 -33.33 26.35
N MET A 341 -18.29 -33.72 25.57
CA MET A 341 -17.71 -32.85 24.54
C MET A 341 -18.72 -32.51 23.44
N SER A 342 -19.50 -33.49 22.98
CA SER A 342 -20.55 -33.27 21.98
C SER A 342 -21.62 -32.31 22.49
N CYS A 343 -22.10 -32.48 23.73
CA CYS A 343 -23.04 -31.56 24.35
C CYS A 343 -22.44 -30.16 24.50
N SER A 344 -21.21 -30.04 25.02
CA SER A 344 -20.55 -28.74 25.20
C SER A 344 -20.30 -27.98 23.88
N ILE A 345 -19.93 -28.68 22.80
CA ILE A 345 -19.80 -28.08 21.47
C ILE A 345 -21.18 -27.63 20.94
N ARG A 346 -22.22 -28.43 21.19
CA ARG A 346 -23.59 -28.13 20.76
C ARG A 346 -24.24 -27.02 21.58
N ASP A 347 -23.84 -26.81 22.83
CA ASP A 347 -24.39 -25.76 23.71
C ASP A 347 -23.60 -24.44 23.62
N LYS A 348 -22.52 -24.39 22.83
CA LYS A 348 -21.78 -23.16 22.54
C LYS A 348 -22.64 -22.23 21.67
N LYS A 349 -22.47 -20.91 21.85
CA LYS A 349 -23.24 -19.83 21.17
C LYS A 349 -23.42 -20.14 19.66
N GLY A 350 -24.66 -20.44 19.24
CA GLY A 350 -25.00 -20.89 17.88
C GLY A 350 -25.37 -22.38 17.73
N GLY A 351 -25.51 -23.10 18.85
CA GLY A 351 -26.03 -24.46 18.95
C GLY A 351 -27.44 -24.67 18.40
N ILE A 352 -27.73 -25.89 17.92
CA ILE A 352 -29.06 -26.29 17.46
C ILE A 352 -29.72 -27.15 18.54
N SER A 353 -30.92 -26.78 18.98
CA SER A 353 -31.71 -27.52 19.98
C SER A 353 -32.34 -28.78 19.39
N ASP A 354 -32.67 -29.77 20.22
CA ASP A 354 -33.37 -30.99 19.77
C ASP A 354 -34.72 -30.65 19.12
N GLU A 355 -35.45 -29.69 19.68
CA GLU A 355 -36.71 -29.17 19.10
C GLU A 355 -36.52 -28.66 17.66
N MET A 356 -35.40 -28.00 17.39
CA MET A 356 -35.09 -27.50 16.05
C MET A 356 -34.74 -28.64 15.09
N ILE A 357 -34.07 -29.69 15.58
CA ILE A 357 -33.77 -30.90 14.79
C ILE A 357 -35.07 -31.60 14.38
N VAL A 358 -36.00 -31.77 15.31
CA VAL A 358 -37.32 -32.37 15.05
C VAL A 358 -38.10 -31.55 14.02
N LYS A 359 -38.18 -30.22 14.19
CA LYS A 359 -38.85 -29.33 13.23
C LYS A 359 -38.25 -29.41 11.82
N VAL A 360 -36.91 -29.48 11.71
CA VAL A 360 -36.25 -29.65 10.40
C VAL A 360 -36.65 -30.98 9.75
N ARG A 361 -36.72 -32.07 10.52
CA ARG A 361 -37.13 -33.39 10.00
C ARG A 361 -38.57 -33.41 9.52
N GLU A 362 -39.51 -32.85 10.30
CA GLU A 362 -40.91 -32.72 9.90
C GLU A 362 -41.07 -31.95 8.58
N LEU A 363 -40.29 -30.87 8.38
CA LEU A 363 -40.31 -30.11 7.13
C LEU A 363 -39.73 -30.91 5.96
N ILE A 364 -38.69 -31.72 6.19
CA ILE A 364 -38.14 -32.61 5.16
C ILE A 364 -39.18 -33.68 4.76
N GLU A 365 -39.88 -34.28 5.72
CA GLU A 365 -40.95 -35.25 5.47
C GLU A 365 -42.12 -34.64 4.70
N LYS A 366 -42.43 -33.37 4.96
CA LYS A 366 -43.41 -32.57 4.19
C LYS A 366 -42.92 -32.17 2.79
N GLY A 367 -41.70 -32.55 2.39
CA GLY A 367 -41.17 -32.33 1.05
C GLY A 367 -40.49 -30.98 0.81
N TYR A 368 -40.26 -30.18 1.86
CA TYR A 368 -39.59 -28.88 1.72
C TYR A 368 -38.13 -29.03 1.29
N LYS A 369 -37.67 -28.13 0.42
CA LYS A 369 -36.27 -28.06 -0.01
C LYS A 369 -35.40 -27.48 1.10
N ASN A 370 -34.12 -27.86 1.15
CA ASN A 370 -33.18 -27.37 2.16
C ASN A 370 -33.07 -25.83 2.21
N ILE A 371 -33.31 -25.13 1.09
CA ILE A 371 -33.28 -23.65 1.02
C ILE A 371 -34.50 -23.04 1.74
N GLU A 372 -35.68 -23.63 1.59
CA GLU A 372 -36.93 -23.17 2.21
C GLU A 372 -36.86 -23.37 3.73
N ILE A 373 -36.33 -24.51 4.17
CA ILE A 373 -36.12 -24.82 5.59
C ILE A 373 -35.10 -23.85 6.22
N GLN A 374 -34.07 -23.48 5.47
CA GLN A 374 -33.05 -22.52 5.90
C GLN A 374 -33.68 -21.17 6.24
N GLU A 375 -34.53 -20.66 5.35
CA GLU A 375 -35.23 -19.38 5.49
C GLU A 375 -36.25 -19.43 6.63
N LEU A 376 -37.08 -20.47 6.67
CA LEU A 376 -38.13 -20.65 7.68
C LEU A 376 -37.59 -20.71 9.12
N LEU A 377 -36.45 -21.36 9.32
CA LEU A 377 -35.88 -21.59 10.66
C LEU A 377 -34.66 -20.73 10.96
N SER A 378 -34.26 -19.83 10.05
CA SER A 378 -33.04 -19.01 10.16
C SER A 378 -31.78 -19.85 10.47
N LEU A 379 -31.70 -21.04 9.88
CA LEU A 379 -30.57 -21.96 10.05
C LEU A 379 -29.55 -21.77 8.93
N LEU A 380 -28.31 -22.23 9.11
CA LEU A 380 -27.36 -22.32 8.00
C LEU A 380 -27.68 -23.55 7.13
N ARG A 381 -27.52 -23.44 5.81
CA ARG A 381 -27.82 -24.55 4.86
C ARG A 381 -27.10 -25.87 5.20
N HIS A 382 -25.86 -25.76 5.67
CA HIS A 382 -25.07 -26.92 6.06
C HIS A 382 -25.63 -27.63 7.30
N THR A 383 -26.28 -26.89 8.20
CA THR A 383 -26.97 -27.44 9.37
C THR A 383 -28.15 -28.31 8.96
N VAL A 384 -29.02 -27.78 8.09
CA VAL A 384 -30.19 -28.51 7.56
C VAL A 384 -29.73 -29.79 6.86
N THR A 385 -28.66 -29.71 6.07
CA THR A 385 -28.10 -30.85 5.36
C THR A 385 -27.55 -31.92 6.32
N ARG A 386 -26.89 -31.51 7.40
CA ARG A 386 -26.40 -32.46 8.43
C ARG A 386 -27.54 -33.13 9.20
N ILE A 387 -28.64 -32.44 9.46
CA ILE A 387 -29.83 -33.05 10.07
C ILE A 387 -30.45 -34.06 9.10
N LYS A 388 -30.61 -33.68 7.83
CA LYS A 388 -31.15 -34.55 6.78
C LYS A 388 -30.36 -35.84 6.60
N ASN A 389 -29.04 -35.77 6.69
CA ASN A 389 -28.15 -36.91 6.48
C ASN A 389 -27.95 -37.77 7.74
N GLY A 390 -28.63 -37.48 8.86
CA GLY A 390 -28.41 -38.17 10.14
C GLY A 390 -27.06 -37.83 10.80
N ASP A 391 -26.36 -36.81 10.32
CA ASP A 391 -25.10 -36.34 10.89
C ASP A 391 -25.27 -35.54 12.19
N LEU A 392 -26.45 -34.99 12.39
CA LEU A 392 -26.87 -34.24 13.57
C LEU A 392 -28.23 -34.77 14.03
N VAL A 393 -28.22 -35.47 15.15
CA VAL A 393 -29.37 -36.21 15.71
C VAL A 393 -29.76 -35.66 17.08
N CYS A 394 -30.94 -36.03 17.56
CA CYS A 394 -31.40 -35.66 18.89
C CYS A 394 -30.53 -36.29 19.99
N ARG A 395 -30.48 -35.69 21.19
CA ARG A 395 -29.65 -36.18 22.33
C ARG A 395 -29.90 -37.65 22.73
N ASN A 396 -31.08 -38.17 22.40
CA ASN A 396 -31.53 -39.51 22.77
C ASN A 396 -31.37 -40.52 21.62
N GLU A 397 -30.88 -40.09 20.46
CA GLU A 397 -30.73 -40.93 19.28
C GLU A 397 -29.28 -41.39 19.13
N GLU A 398 -29.10 -42.67 18.81
CA GLU A 398 -27.79 -43.16 18.37
C GLU A 398 -27.50 -42.62 16.96
N LYS A 399 -26.28 -42.15 16.77
CA LYS A 399 -25.85 -41.66 15.47
C LYS A 399 -25.55 -42.87 14.58
N ASP A 400 -26.23 -42.98 13.44
CA ASP A 400 -25.89 -43.99 12.45
C ASP A 400 -24.42 -43.88 12.07
N ASN A 401 -23.68 -44.96 12.32
CA ASN A 401 -22.29 -45.09 11.89
C ASN A 401 -22.27 -45.39 10.39
N ASN A 402 -22.69 -44.41 9.59
CA ASN A 402 -22.48 -44.46 8.16
C ASN A 402 -20.98 -44.59 7.93
N LYS A 403 -20.57 -45.74 7.37
CA LYS A 403 -19.18 -45.97 6.95
C LYS A 403 -18.79 -44.76 6.10
N LYS A 404 -17.76 -44.03 6.53
CA LYS A 404 -17.25 -42.90 5.76
C LYS A 404 -16.82 -43.45 4.40
N LEU A 405 -17.51 -43.03 3.36
CA LEU A 405 -17.10 -43.34 2.00
C LEU A 405 -15.67 -42.85 1.81
N SER A 406 -14.83 -43.68 1.20
CA SER A 406 -13.51 -43.28 0.76
C SER A 406 -13.62 -42.11 -0.22
N ARG A 407 -12.54 -41.33 -0.37
CA ARG A 407 -12.52 -40.21 -1.32
C ARG A 407 -12.83 -40.68 -2.75
N GLU A 408 -12.40 -41.89 -3.08
CA GLU A 408 -12.69 -42.58 -4.33
C GLU A 408 -14.19 -42.84 -4.48
N GLU A 409 -14.84 -43.50 -3.51
CA GLU A 409 -16.29 -43.74 -3.52
C GLU A 409 -17.13 -42.44 -3.60
N VAL A 410 -16.68 -41.37 -2.94
CA VAL A 410 -17.33 -40.05 -3.04
C VAL A 410 -17.19 -39.45 -4.45
N ASN A 411 -16.05 -39.66 -5.11
CA ASN A 411 -15.84 -39.18 -6.46
C ASN A 411 -16.64 -40.01 -7.48
N LEU A 412 -16.74 -41.33 -7.28
CA LEU A 412 -17.53 -42.24 -8.11
C LEU A 412 -19.02 -41.92 -8.03
N SER A 413 -19.56 -41.75 -6.82
CA SER A 413 -20.98 -41.43 -6.61
C SER A 413 -21.42 -40.08 -7.20
N LYS A 414 -20.49 -39.14 -7.41
CA LYS A 414 -20.76 -37.84 -8.02
C LYS A 414 -20.54 -37.82 -9.53
N ARG A 415 -19.97 -38.88 -10.10
CA ARG A 415 -19.59 -38.93 -11.51
C ARG A 415 -20.84 -39.17 -12.37
N LYS A 416 -21.00 -38.36 -13.42
CA LYS A 416 -22.11 -38.45 -14.38
C LYS A 416 -21.71 -39.04 -15.74
N ILE A 417 -20.44 -39.38 -15.89
CA ILE A 417 -19.84 -39.90 -17.13
C ILE A 417 -19.22 -41.26 -16.85
N HIS A 418 -19.46 -42.22 -17.74
CA HIS A 418 -18.96 -43.59 -17.62
C HIS A 418 -17.47 -43.66 -17.97
N VAL A 419 -16.82 -44.75 -17.55
CA VAL A 419 -15.38 -44.98 -17.78
C VAL A 419 -15.07 -44.98 -19.28
N ASP A 420 -15.85 -45.69 -20.09
CA ASP A 420 -15.63 -45.81 -21.53
C ASP A 420 -15.77 -44.46 -22.24
N GLU A 421 -16.70 -43.63 -21.78
CA GLU A 421 -16.89 -42.26 -22.29
C GLU A 421 -15.72 -41.33 -21.91
N ILE A 422 -15.10 -41.53 -20.74
CA ILE A 422 -13.89 -40.78 -20.36
C ILE A 422 -12.72 -41.16 -21.27
N ILE A 423 -12.57 -42.45 -21.58
CA ILE A 423 -11.56 -42.95 -22.52
C ILE A 423 -11.80 -42.35 -23.90
N PHE A 424 -13.03 -42.38 -24.40
CA PHE A 424 -13.42 -41.76 -25.66
C PHE A 424 -13.09 -40.25 -25.68
N VAL A 425 -13.42 -39.51 -24.63
CA VAL A 425 -13.09 -38.08 -24.52
C VAL A 425 -11.58 -37.85 -24.61
N LEU A 426 -10.78 -38.71 -23.97
CA LEU A 426 -9.32 -38.62 -24.01
C LEU A 426 -8.78 -38.89 -25.42
N GLU A 427 -9.26 -39.92 -26.11
CA GLU A 427 -8.93 -40.22 -27.51
C GLU A 427 -9.23 -39.03 -28.42
N LYS A 428 -10.43 -38.43 -28.29
CA LYS A 428 -10.82 -37.28 -29.11
C LYS A 428 -10.00 -36.02 -28.81
N TYR A 429 -9.53 -35.85 -27.58
CA TYR A 429 -8.58 -34.78 -27.30
C TYR A 429 -7.21 -35.02 -27.94
N ILE A 430 -6.75 -36.26 -28.03
CA ILE A 430 -5.52 -36.62 -28.76
C ILE A 430 -5.68 -36.34 -30.26
N GLU A 431 -6.88 -36.57 -30.80
CA GLU A 431 -7.24 -36.21 -32.18
C GLU A 431 -7.50 -34.69 -32.37
N LYS A 432 -7.27 -33.85 -31.35
CA LYS A 432 -7.46 -32.39 -31.37
C LYS A 432 -8.91 -31.92 -31.60
N TRP A 433 -9.91 -32.71 -31.21
CA TRP A 433 -11.32 -32.29 -31.29
C TRP A 433 -11.63 -31.17 -30.30
N LYS A 434 -12.57 -30.28 -30.67
CA LYS A 434 -13.10 -29.26 -29.76
C LYS A 434 -14.07 -29.89 -28.76
N PRO A 435 -14.15 -29.39 -27.51
CA PRO A 435 -15.05 -29.93 -26.49
C PRO A 435 -16.53 -30.01 -26.91
N THR A 436 -17.00 -29.09 -27.75
CA THR A 436 -18.37 -29.10 -28.30
C THR A 436 -18.61 -30.32 -29.19
N GLN A 437 -17.68 -30.60 -30.11
CA GLN A 437 -17.77 -31.74 -31.02
C GLN A 437 -17.78 -33.08 -30.27
N ILE A 438 -16.99 -33.18 -29.20
CA ILE A 438 -16.96 -34.36 -28.33
C ILE A 438 -18.31 -34.53 -27.60
N LEU A 439 -18.89 -33.43 -27.12
CA LEU A 439 -20.20 -33.46 -26.45
C LEU A 439 -21.31 -33.92 -27.38
N ASP A 440 -21.36 -33.35 -28.59
CA ASP A 440 -22.40 -33.65 -29.57
C ASP A 440 -22.37 -35.15 -29.92
N CYS A 441 -21.17 -35.72 -30.12
CA CYS A 441 -20.99 -37.15 -30.37
C CYS A 441 -21.46 -38.02 -29.19
N LEU A 442 -21.13 -37.65 -27.95
CA LEU A 442 -21.58 -38.38 -26.76
C LEU A 442 -23.10 -38.31 -26.57
N ILE A 443 -23.72 -37.18 -26.88
CA ILE A 443 -25.18 -37.02 -26.83
C ILE A 443 -25.84 -37.94 -27.85
N GLU A 444 -25.34 -37.97 -29.09
CA GLU A 444 -25.85 -38.86 -30.13
C GLU A 444 -25.73 -40.33 -29.74
N GLU A 445 -24.59 -40.74 -29.19
CA GLU A 445 -24.35 -42.12 -28.76
C GLU A 445 -25.23 -42.53 -27.58
N ARG A 446 -25.40 -41.65 -26.58
CA ARG A 446 -26.32 -41.89 -25.48
C ARG A 446 -27.77 -42.00 -25.92
N ASN A 447 -28.19 -41.17 -26.87
CA ASN A 447 -29.53 -41.23 -27.44
C ASN A 447 -29.78 -42.56 -28.16
N LYS A 448 -28.80 -43.04 -28.95
CA LYS A 448 -28.88 -44.35 -29.62
C LYS A 448 -29.04 -45.51 -28.63
N ASN A 449 -28.40 -45.39 -27.45
CA ASN A 449 -28.40 -46.42 -26.41
C ASN A 449 -29.47 -46.21 -25.32
N ASN A 450 -30.38 -45.24 -25.47
CA ASN A 450 -31.39 -44.87 -24.47
C ASN A 450 -30.82 -44.54 -23.08
N ILE A 451 -29.63 -43.92 -23.03
CA ILE A 451 -28.97 -43.49 -21.78
C ILE A 451 -29.35 -42.03 -21.48
N PRO A 452 -29.71 -41.68 -20.22
CA PRO A 452 -30.05 -40.30 -19.86
C PRO A 452 -28.94 -39.29 -20.19
N ILE A 453 -29.30 -38.17 -20.83
CA ILE A 453 -28.36 -37.09 -21.16
C ILE A 453 -28.07 -36.25 -19.90
N ASN A 454 -27.09 -36.67 -19.10
CA ASN A 454 -26.64 -35.95 -17.91
C ASN A 454 -25.18 -35.44 -18.02
N VAL A 455 -24.53 -35.67 -19.16
CA VAL A 455 -23.20 -35.14 -19.51
C VAL A 455 -23.34 -33.72 -20.05
N THR A 456 -22.46 -32.84 -19.60
CA THR A 456 -22.44 -31.43 -20.01
C THR A 456 -21.06 -31.07 -20.55
N ILE A 457 -20.98 -29.96 -21.28
CA ILE A 457 -19.69 -29.45 -21.79
C ILE A 457 -18.67 -29.20 -20.68
N ASP A 458 -19.14 -28.86 -19.47
CA ASP A 458 -18.27 -28.62 -18.32
C ASP A 458 -17.62 -29.89 -17.81
N ILE A 459 -18.30 -31.04 -17.91
CA ILE A 459 -17.71 -32.34 -17.57
C ILE A 459 -16.53 -32.64 -18.51
N ILE A 460 -16.72 -32.42 -19.82
CA ILE A 460 -15.69 -32.63 -20.84
C ILE A 460 -14.50 -31.67 -20.66
N LYS A 461 -14.76 -30.40 -20.35
CA LYS A 461 -13.72 -29.41 -20.03
C LYS A 461 -12.97 -29.74 -18.72
N ASN A 462 -13.67 -30.24 -17.71
CA ASN A 462 -13.07 -30.64 -16.43
C ASN A 462 -12.16 -31.88 -16.59
N ILE A 463 -12.51 -32.81 -17.48
CA ILE A 463 -11.64 -33.92 -17.85
C ILE A 463 -10.33 -33.36 -18.42
N LYS A 464 -10.39 -32.50 -19.44
CA LYS A 464 -9.19 -31.85 -20.03
C LYS A 464 -8.33 -31.14 -18.99
N ARG A 465 -8.94 -30.35 -18.12
CA ARG A 465 -8.24 -29.63 -17.04
C ARG A 465 -7.59 -30.60 -16.06
N SER A 466 -8.23 -31.73 -15.75
CA SER A 466 -7.66 -32.75 -14.85
C SER A 466 -6.45 -33.43 -15.49
N LEU A 467 -6.52 -33.74 -16.78
CA LEU A 467 -5.42 -34.29 -17.58
C LEU A 467 -4.21 -33.34 -17.62
N GLN A 468 -4.43 -32.06 -17.92
CA GLN A 468 -3.38 -31.02 -17.92
C GLN A 468 -2.66 -30.87 -16.57
N ASN A 469 -3.35 -31.19 -15.48
CA ASN A 469 -2.80 -31.14 -14.12
C ASN A 469 -2.24 -32.49 -13.64
N ASN A 470 -2.02 -33.45 -14.54
CA ASN A 470 -1.53 -34.80 -14.22
C ASN A 470 -2.36 -35.54 -13.18
N LYS A 471 -3.69 -35.32 -13.14
CA LYS A 471 -4.60 -36.04 -12.24
C LYS A 471 -5.22 -37.24 -12.94
N THR A 472 -5.18 -38.40 -12.28
CA THR A 472 -5.91 -39.59 -12.72
C THR A 472 -7.41 -39.39 -12.53
N ILE A 473 -8.19 -39.70 -13.57
CA ILE A 473 -9.65 -39.54 -13.59
C ILE A 473 -10.32 -40.90 -13.36
N ILE A 474 -9.80 -41.96 -13.96
CA ILE A 474 -10.23 -43.35 -13.75
C ILE A 474 -9.33 -43.98 -12.69
N TYR A 475 -9.91 -44.68 -11.73
CA TYR A 475 -9.20 -45.51 -10.75
C TYR A 475 -9.06 -46.95 -11.24
N GLU A 476 -7.99 -47.63 -10.82
CA GLU A 476 -7.73 -49.04 -11.18
C GLU A 476 -8.86 -49.98 -10.72
N SER A 477 -9.54 -49.63 -9.63
CA SER A 477 -10.67 -50.38 -9.08
C SER A 477 -11.94 -50.32 -9.95
N GLU A 478 -12.05 -49.34 -10.86
CA GLU A 478 -13.27 -49.08 -11.62
C GLU A 478 -13.42 -49.96 -12.87
N THR A 479 -12.33 -50.57 -13.33
CA THR A 479 -12.30 -51.23 -14.64
C THR A 479 -11.37 -52.43 -14.64
N SER A 480 -11.41 -53.20 -15.73
CA SER A 480 -10.48 -54.32 -15.90
C SER A 480 -9.05 -53.82 -16.06
N LYS A 481 -8.07 -54.64 -15.64
CA LYS A 481 -6.64 -54.34 -15.77
C LYS A 481 -6.26 -53.90 -17.19
N ASN A 482 -6.78 -54.59 -18.21
CA ASN A 482 -6.50 -54.28 -19.63
C ASN A 482 -7.00 -52.89 -20.04
N ILE A 483 -8.20 -52.51 -19.62
CA ILE A 483 -8.78 -51.19 -19.92
C ILE A 483 -8.02 -50.10 -19.16
N TYR A 484 -7.62 -50.36 -17.93
CA TYR A 484 -6.83 -49.42 -17.14
C TYR A 484 -5.44 -49.19 -17.75
N GLU A 485 -4.75 -50.26 -18.18
CA GLU A 485 -3.48 -50.17 -18.90
C GLU A 485 -3.61 -49.40 -20.22
N TYR A 486 -4.71 -49.63 -20.97
CA TYR A 486 -5.00 -48.86 -22.18
C TYR A 486 -5.18 -47.36 -21.87
N TYR A 487 -5.96 -47.02 -20.84
CA TYR A 487 -6.11 -45.64 -20.38
C TYR A 487 -4.77 -44.99 -19.99
N LEU A 488 -3.88 -45.71 -19.29
CA LEU A 488 -2.54 -45.21 -18.96
C LEU A 488 -1.72 -44.92 -20.22
N SER A 489 -1.80 -45.77 -21.24
CA SER A 489 -1.13 -45.54 -22.52
C SER A 489 -1.64 -44.29 -23.25
N LEU A 490 -2.94 -44.01 -23.17
CA LEU A 490 -3.54 -42.80 -23.73
C LEU A 490 -3.10 -41.55 -22.96
N LEU A 491 -2.98 -41.61 -21.63
CA LEU A 491 -2.47 -40.50 -20.83
C LEU A 491 -1.03 -40.13 -21.22
N GLU A 492 -0.19 -41.13 -21.48
CA GLU A 492 1.19 -40.91 -21.91
C GLU A 492 1.24 -40.24 -23.29
N LYS A 493 0.44 -40.73 -24.25
CA LYS A 493 0.28 -40.09 -25.57
C LYS A 493 -0.18 -38.64 -25.45
N TYR A 494 -1.18 -38.36 -24.61
CA TYR A 494 -1.69 -37.01 -24.40
C TYR A 494 -0.65 -36.06 -23.77
N LYS A 495 0.24 -36.55 -22.91
CA LYS A 495 1.32 -35.74 -22.31
C LYS A 495 2.42 -35.37 -23.30
N ASN A 496 2.61 -36.19 -24.33
CA ASN A 496 3.63 -35.99 -25.36
C ASN A 496 3.15 -35.11 -26.53
N MET A 497 1.92 -34.60 -26.46
CA MET A 497 1.36 -33.60 -27.37
C MET A 497 1.54 -32.19 -26.84
#